data_AF-A0A0S7Y2F2-F1
#
_entry.id   AF-A0A0S7Y2F2-F1
#
_cell.length_a   1.000
_cell.length_b   1.000
_cell.length_c   1.000
_cell.angle_alpha   90.00
_cell.angle_beta   90.00
_cell.angle_gamma   90.00
#
_symmetry.space_group_name_H-M   'P 1'
#
loop_
_entity.id
_entity.type
_entity.pdbx_description
1 polymer ?
#
loop_
_entity_poly.entity_id
_entity_poly.type
_entity_poly.pdbx_seq_one_letter_code
_entity_poly.pdbx_strand_id
1 'polypeptide(L)'
;MDFRRLEVFCKVYELRSFSKAALQSYLTQPTVSGYIAFLEDKFGAKLFDRLGKEISPTKAGETLYAYAKKILATKEEAERDINLVLGRKKGRLKLGGSTIPGQYILPSFLGRFKALYPNCKVILTIGDTKQIVEMTLNGEAEIGMVGARLNIPKLNFEPFTKDELILIVPGGHPLAKKAFVDFDT
;
A
#
# COMPACT_ATOMS: atom_id res chain seq x y z
N MET A 1 23.21 8.97 -2.92
CA MET A 1 21.78 8.61 -2.90
C MET A 1 21.36 8.62 -1.46
N ASP A 2 20.34 9.39 -1.12
CA ASP A 2 19.77 9.45 0.23
C ASP A 2 18.28 9.10 0.15
N PHE A 3 17.65 8.94 1.32
CA PHE A 3 16.22 8.60 1.41
C PHE A 3 15.32 9.69 0.82
N ARG A 4 15.68 10.98 0.95
CA ARG A 4 14.84 12.08 0.48
C ARG A 4 14.71 12.09 -1.05
N ARG A 5 15.80 11.81 -1.75
CA ARG A 5 15.82 11.70 -3.22
C ARG A 5 15.02 10.48 -3.68
N LEU A 6 15.10 9.36 -2.97
CA LEU A 6 14.28 8.18 -3.25
C LEU A 6 12.79 8.44 -3.03
N GLU A 7 12.41 9.10 -1.94
CA GLU A 7 11.01 9.52 -1.68
C GLU A 7 10.45 10.37 -2.82
N VAL A 8 11.24 11.37 -3.27
CA VAL A 8 10.84 12.26 -4.37
C VAL A 8 10.76 11.50 -5.70
N PHE A 9 11.69 10.58 -5.96
CA PHE A 9 11.65 9.71 -7.13
C PHE A 9 10.39 8.85 -7.17
N CYS A 10 10.03 8.19 -6.06
CA CYS A 10 8.80 7.40 -5.97
C CYS A 10 7.56 8.26 -6.27
N LYS A 11 7.49 9.49 -5.73
CA LYS A 11 6.37 10.41 -6.01
C LYS A 11 6.29 10.81 -7.48
N VAL A 12 7.42 11.07 -8.14
CA VAL A 12 7.42 11.36 -9.59
C VAL A 12 6.93 10.14 -10.37
N TYR A 13 7.37 8.94 -9.98
CA TYR A 13 6.93 7.69 -10.57
C TYR A 13 5.41 7.49 -10.43
N GLU A 14 4.86 7.63 -9.23
CA GLU A 14 3.44 7.42 -8.94
C GLU A 14 2.54 8.47 -9.60
N LEU A 15 2.92 9.74 -9.54
CA LEU A 15 2.09 10.85 -10.03
C LEU A 15 2.25 11.13 -11.53
N ARG A 16 3.26 10.52 -12.17
CA ARG A 16 3.65 10.78 -13.56
C ARG A 16 3.83 12.28 -13.85
N SER A 17 4.31 13.04 -12.85
CA SER A 17 4.39 14.51 -12.92
C SER A 17 5.41 15.09 -11.96
N PHE A 18 6.39 15.82 -12.50
CA PHE A 18 7.38 16.57 -11.70
C PHE A 18 6.70 17.68 -10.87
N SER A 19 5.76 18.42 -11.45
CA SER A 19 5.08 19.53 -10.78
C SER A 19 4.19 19.04 -9.64
N LYS A 20 3.42 17.96 -9.84
CA LYS A 20 2.61 17.36 -8.75
C LYS A 20 3.48 16.76 -7.66
N ALA A 21 4.59 16.10 -8.02
CA ALA A 21 5.53 15.55 -7.06
C ALA A 21 6.22 16.64 -6.23
N ALA A 22 6.56 17.78 -6.84
CA ALA A 22 7.10 18.95 -6.16
C ALA A 22 6.10 19.48 -5.12
N LEU A 23 4.84 19.69 -5.52
CA LEU A 23 3.77 20.11 -4.63
C LEU A 23 3.60 19.15 -3.44
N GLN A 24 3.45 17.84 -3.70
CA GLN A 24 3.28 16.84 -2.63
C GLN A 24 4.51 16.64 -1.76
N SER A 25 5.69 17.08 -2.21
CA SER A 25 6.93 16.98 -1.46
C SER A 25 7.29 18.27 -0.73
N TYR A 26 6.49 19.34 -0.89
CA TYR A 26 6.81 20.68 -0.41
C TYR A 26 8.16 21.17 -0.96
N LEU A 27 8.40 20.93 -2.25
CA LEU A 27 9.62 21.32 -2.96
C LEU A 27 9.27 22.14 -4.20
N THR A 28 10.26 22.82 -4.76
CA THR A 28 10.13 23.43 -6.09
C THR A 28 10.35 22.37 -7.17
N GLN A 29 9.74 22.56 -8.34
CA GLN A 29 9.95 21.67 -9.49
C GLN A 29 11.44 21.59 -9.94
N PRO A 30 12.23 22.68 -9.94
CA PRO A 30 13.67 22.60 -10.18
C PRO A 30 14.39 21.69 -9.19
N THR A 31 14.05 21.74 -7.89
CA THR A 31 14.64 20.83 -6.88
C THR A 31 14.33 19.37 -7.18
N VAL A 32 13.06 19.06 -7.49
CA VAL A 32 12.66 17.69 -7.88
C VAL A 32 13.41 17.24 -9.14
N SER A 33 13.48 18.09 -10.16
CA SER A 33 14.20 17.77 -11.40
C SER A 33 15.69 17.50 -11.14
N GLY A 34 16.32 18.30 -10.28
CA GLY A 34 17.71 18.09 -9.86
C GLY A 34 17.93 16.80 -9.08
N TYR A 35 16.96 16.40 -8.23
CA TYR A 35 17.03 15.11 -7.54
C TYR A 35 16.93 13.92 -8.50
N ILE A 36 16.05 13.99 -9.49
CA ILE A 36 15.95 12.95 -10.53
C ILE A 36 17.23 12.91 -11.37
N ALA A 37 17.71 14.06 -11.83
CA ALA A 37 18.95 14.14 -12.62
C ALA A 37 20.15 13.55 -11.87
N PHE A 38 20.26 13.81 -10.56
CA PHE A 38 21.30 13.21 -9.71
C PHE A 38 21.21 11.67 -9.66
N LEU A 39 19.99 11.12 -9.58
CA LEU A 39 19.80 9.67 -9.59
C LEU A 39 20.13 9.08 -10.97
N GLU A 40 19.72 9.75 -12.04
CA GLU A 40 20.04 9.33 -13.42
C GLU A 40 21.55 9.31 -13.66
N ASP A 41 22.27 10.35 -13.23
CA ASP A 41 23.73 10.45 -13.30
C ASP A 41 24.40 9.34 -12.49
N LYS A 42 23.98 9.16 -11.22
CA LYS A 42 24.51 8.13 -10.34
C LYS A 42 24.38 6.71 -10.93
N PHE A 43 23.29 6.41 -11.62
CA PHE A 43 23.02 5.09 -12.18
C PHE A 43 23.39 4.98 -13.67
N GLY A 44 23.87 6.05 -14.30
CA GLY A 44 24.20 6.07 -15.72
C GLY A 44 23.02 5.75 -16.63
N ALA A 45 21.78 5.99 -16.19
CA ALA A 45 20.56 5.60 -16.89
C ALA A 45 19.44 6.61 -16.71
N LYS A 46 18.68 6.87 -17.78
CA LYS A 46 17.43 7.64 -17.67
C LYS A 46 16.41 6.86 -16.87
N LEU A 47 15.76 7.52 -15.93
CA LEU A 47 14.73 6.92 -15.07
C LEU A 47 13.32 7.23 -15.60
N PHE A 48 13.18 8.32 -16.34
CA PHE A 48 11.94 8.71 -17.00
C PHE A 48 12.19 9.13 -18.45
N ASP A 49 11.32 8.67 -19.33
CA ASP A 49 11.20 9.16 -20.69
C ASP A 49 10.23 10.35 -20.76
N ARG A 50 10.55 11.29 -21.63
CA ARG A 50 9.72 12.46 -21.95
C ARG A 50 9.22 12.33 -23.38
N LEU A 51 8.45 11.28 -23.64
CA LEU A 51 7.80 11.08 -24.92
C LEU A 51 6.52 11.93 -24.94
N GLY A 52 6.59 13.10 -25.58
CA GLY A 52 5.47 14.03 -25.69
C GLY A 52 5.16 14.78 -24.38
N LYS A 53 3.87 14.90 -24.04
CA LYS A 53 3.39 15.66 -22.85
C LYS A 53 3.36 14.83 -21.56
N GLU A 54 3.58 13.51 -21.64
CA GLU A 54 3.47 12.61 -20.50
C GLU A 54 4.84 12.09 -20.05
N ILE A 55 5.01 11.96 -18.75
CA ILE A 55 6.22 11.42 -18.13
C ILE A 55 5.99 9.92 -17.93
N SER A 56 6.81 9.11 -18.58
CA SER A 56 6.75 7.65 -18.47
C SER A 56 8.02 7.10 -17.83
N PRO A 57 7.95 6.09 -16.94
CA PRO A 57 9.14 5.48 -16.38
C PRO A 57 9.85 4.63 -17.43
N THR A 58 11.18 4.63 -17.40
CA THR A 58 11.97 3.67 -18.18
C THR A 58 12.01 2.31 -17.46
N LYS A 59 12.59 1.29 -18.10
CA LYS A 59 12.88 0.02 -17.43
C LYS A 59 13.78 0.19 -16.19
N ALA A 60 14.75 1.11 -16.26
CA ALA A 60 15.59 1.47 -15.11
C ALA A 60 14.76 2.15 -14.02
N GLY A 61 13.81 3.03 -14.39
CA GLY A 61 12.84 3.64 -13.49
C GLY A 61 11.96 2.62 -12.77
N GLU A 62 11.37 1.66 -13.49
CA GLU A 62 10.59 0.57 -12.89
C GLU A 62 11.40 -0.24 -11.88
N THR A 63 12.64 -0.57 -12.25
CA THR A 63 13.54 -1.34 -11.41
C THR A 63 13.89 -0.57 -10.14
N LEU A 64 14.32 0.70 -10.28
CA LEU A 64 14.64 1.54 -9.14
C LEU A 64 13.41 1.73 -8.24
N TYR A 65 12.21 1.88 -8.80
CA TYR A 65 10.98 2.04 -8.02
C TYR A 65 10.70 0.83 -7.13
N ALA A 66 10.80 -0.38 -7.67
CA ALA A 66 10.60 -1.60 -6.90
C ALA A 66 11.56 -1.73 -5.70
N TYR A 67 12.83 -1.33 -5.87
CA TYR A 67 13.81 -1.34 -4.78
C TYR A 67 13.66 -0.13 -3.84
N ALA A 68 13.36 1.06 -4.36
CA ALA A 68 13.19 2.27 -3.58
C ALA A 68 12.07 2.12 -2.55
N LYS A 69 10.94 1.52 -2.94
CA LYS A 69 9.84 1.23 -1.98
C LYS A 69 10.30 0.35 -0.83
N LYS A 70 11.02 -0.74 -1.13
CA LYS A 70 11.55 -1.67 -0.11
C LYS A 70 12.55 -0.99 0.82
N ILE A 71 13.46 -0.19 0.28
CA ILE A 71 14.45 0.56 1.06
C ILE A 71 13.76 1.52 2.03
N LEU A 72 12.76 2.27 1.55
CA LEU A 72 12.02 3.22 2.37
C LEU A 72 11.16 2.52 3.43
N ALA A 73 10.54 1.39 3.09
CA ALA A 73 9.82 0.56 4.06
C ALA A 73 10.75 0.01 5.16
N THR A 74 11.92 -0.52 4.77
CA THR A 74 12.92 -1.06 5.72
C THR A 74 13.44 0.04 6.66
N LYS A 75 13.64 1.26 6.15
CA LYS A 75 14.01 2.42 6.96
C LYS A 75 12.94 2.70 8.03
N GLU A 76 11.67 2.75 7.62
CA GLU A 76 10.57 2.99 8.57
C GLU A 76 10.46 1.86 9.60
N GLU A 77 10.70 0.61 9.19
CA GLU A 77 10.73 -0.55 10.09
C GLU A 77 11.80 -0.43 11.17
N ALA A 78 13.03 -0.11 10.78
CA ALA A 78 14.12 0.12 11.73
C ALA A 78 13.80 1.24 12.73
N GLU A 79 13.21 2.35 12.27
CA GLU A 79 12.79 3.45 13.14
C GLU A 79 11.69 3.01 14.13
N ARG A 80 10.74 2.17 13.70
CA ARG A 80 9.69 1.62 14.58
C ARG A 80 10.29 0.68 15.63
N ASP A 81 11.12 -0.26 15.23
CA ASP A 81 11.67 -1.27 16.13
C ASP A 81 12.56 -0.65 17.21
N ILE A 82 13.36 0.35 16.83
CA ILE A 82 14.12 1.13 17.82
C ILE A 82 13.20 1.84 18.80
N ASN A 83 12.06 2.39 18.36
CA ASN A 83 11.10 2.98 19.29
C ASN A 83 10.50 1.93 20.25
N LEU A 84 10.20 0.73 19.76
CA LEU A 84 9.73 -0.38 20.60
C LEU A 84 10.77 -0.78 21.65
N VAL A 85 12.04 -0.93 21.26
CA VAL A 85 13.16 -1.22 22.17
C VAL A 85 13.28 -0.16 23.25
N LEU A 86 13.07 1.11 22.90
CA LEU A 86 13.07 2.23 23.84
C LEU A 86 11.80 2.33 24.71
N GLY A 87 10.90 1.33 24.66
CA GLY A 87 9.64 1.31 25.41
C GLY A 87 8.63 2.34 24.94
N ARG A 88 8.86 2.94 23.77
CA ARG A 88 8.02 3.99 23.21
C ARG A 88 6.86 3.33 22.47
N LYS A 89 5.70 3.24 23.12
CA LYS A 89 4.42 2.82 22.49
C LYS A 89 3.84 3.91 21.57
N LYS A 90 4.68 4.46 20.71
CA LYS A 90 4.37 5.54 19.76
C LYS A 90 5.01 5.19 18.43
N GLY A 91 4.28 5.45 17.36
CA GLY A 91 4.68 5.02 16.02
C GLY A 91 3.50 5.02 15.06
N ARG A 92 3.73 4.46 13.87
CA ARG A 92 2.71 4.29 12.84
C ARG A 92 2.56 2.81 12.54
N LEU A 93 1.31 2.33 12.49
CA LEU A 93 0.96 1.00 12.02
C LEU A 93 0.27 1.16 10.66
N LYS A 94 0.85 0.61 9.60
CA LYS A 94 0.30 0.63 8.24
C LYS A 94 -0.33 -0.73 7.92
N LEU A 95 -1.63 -0.72 7.71
CA LEU A 95 -2.42 -1.91 7.41
C LEU A 95 -3.03 -1.79 6.01
N GLY A 96 -3.08 -2.92 5.30
CA GLY A 96 -3.85 -3.07 4.08
C GLY A 96 -5.10 -3.90 4.32
N GLY A 97 -6.23 -3.51 3.74
CA GLY A 97 -7.45 -4.29 3.74
C GLY A 97 -8.04 -4.37 2.34
N SER A 98 -8.30 -5.59 1.83
CA SER A 98 -9.09 -5.70 0.60
C SER A 98 -10.51 -5.22 0.86
N THR A 99 -11.31 -4.93 -0.17
CA THR A 99 -12.63 -4.27 -0.07
C THR A 99 -13.46 -4.69 1.16
N ILE A 100 -13.83 -5.96 1.27
CA ILE A 100 -14.66 -6.46 2.38
C ILE A 100 -13.93 -6.41 3.75
N PRO A 101 -12.73 -7.01 3.91
CA PRO A 101 -11.98 -6.89 5.16
C PRO A 101 -11.70 -5.46 5.62
N GLY A 102 -11.33 -4.57 4.69
CA GLY A 102 -10.99 -3.18 4.97
C GLY A 102 -12.19 -2.34 5.40
N GLN A 103 -13.37 -2.60 4.83
CA GLN A 103 -14.58 -1.82 5.14
C GLN A 103 -15.36 -2.36 6.33
N TYR A 104 -15.41 -3.68 6.52
CA TYR A 104 -16.36 -4.29 7.47
C TYR A 104 -15.68 -4.99 8.64
N ILE A 105 -14.47 -5.52 8.46
CA ILE A 105 -13.82 -6.34 9.48
C ILE A 105 -12.84 -5.50 10.30
N LEU A 106 -11.81 -4.96 9.65
CA LEU A 106 -10.71 -4.22 10.29
C LEU A 106 -11.18 -3.05 11.19
N PRO A 107 -12.15 -2.21 10.81
CA PRO A 107 -12.55 -1.06 11.64
C PRO A 107 -12.92 -1.42 13.08
N SER A 108 -13.59 -2.57 13.29
CA SER A 108 -13.98 -3.04 14.63
C SER A 108 -12.78 -3.37 15.53
N PHE A 109 -11.71 -3.92 14.96
CA PHE A 109 -10.47 -4.22 15.67
C PHE A 109 -9.65 -2.95 15.92
N LEU A 110 -9.64 -2.03 14.95
CA LEU A 110 -8.90 -0.78 15.06
C LEU A 110 -9.40 0.13 16.17
N GLY A 111 -10.72 0.13 16.43
CA GLY A 111 -11.29 0.84 17.58
C GLY A 111 -10.68 0.38 18.91
N ARG A 112 -10.64 -0.94 19.13
CA ARG A 112 -10.04 -1.55 20.34
C ARG A 112 -8.53 -1.32 20.41
N PHE A 113 -7.83 -1.48 19.28
CA PHE A 113 -6.39 -1.24 19.21
C PHE A 113 -6.03 0.20 19.60
N LYS A 114 -6.76 1.18 19.07
CA LYS A 114 -6.51 2.61 19.36
C LYS A 114 -6.76 2.96 20.82
N ALA A 115 -7.71 2.30 21.48
CA ALA A 115 -7.95 2.49 22.92
C ALA A 115 -6.78 1.96 23.77
N LEU A 116 -6.18 0.82 23.38
CA LEU A 116 -5.01 0.24 24.08
C LEU A 116 -3.70 0.98 23.76
N TYR A 117 -3.59 1.57 22.57
CA TYR A 117 -2.38 2.25 22.08
C TYR A 117 -2.70 3.66 21.55
N PRO A 118 -3.08 4.62 22.41
CA PRO A 118 -3.56 5.95 21.99
C PRO A 118 -2.49 6.78 21.25
N ASN A 119 -1.21 6.49 21.49
CA ASN A 119 -0.08 7.17 20.85
C ASN A 119 0.39 6.49 19.55
N CYS A 120 -0.27 5.41 19.12
CA CYS A 120 -0.01 4.75 17.85
C CYS A 120 -0.96 5.28 16.77
N LYS A 121 -0.41 5.78 15.66
CA LYS A 121 -1.21 6.21 14.51
C LYS A 121 -1.41 5.05 13.56
N VAL A 122 -2.64 4.54 13.46
CA VAL A 122 -2.99 3.54 12.47
C VAL A 122 -3.33 4.21 11.13
N ILE A 123 -2.82 3.65 10.04
CA ILE A 123 -3.15 4.02 8.66
C ILE A 123 -3.68 2.77 7.98
N LEU A 124 -4.94 2.80 7.59
CA LEU A 124 -5.58 1.73 6.82
C LEU A 124 -5.69 2.17 5.37
N THR A 125 -5.10 1.39 4.47
CA THR A 125 -5.32 1.52 3.02
C THR A 125 -6.28 0.43 2.57
N ILE A 126 -7.34 0.83 1.87
CA ILE A 126 -8.32 -0.08 1.27
C ILE A 126 -8.05 -0.14 -0.23
N GLY A 127 -7.97 -1.35 -0.76
CA GLY A 127 -7.71 -1.62 -2.18
C GLY A 127 -8.21 -2.98 -2.60
N ASP A 128 -7.91 -3.41 -3.83
CA ASP A 128 -8.16 -4.80 -4.22
C ASP A 128 -7.12 -5.75 -3.60
N THR A 129 -7.40 -7.06 -3.64
CA THR A 129 -6.51 -8.09 -3.08
C THR A 129 -5.09 -8.01 -3.63
N LYS A 130 -4.93 -7.77 -4.93
CA LYS A 130 -3.62 -7.74 -5.58
C LYS A 130 -2.81 -6.54 -5.07
N GLN A 131 -3.44 -5.37 -5.01
CA GLN A 131 -2.83 -4.16 -4.48
C GLN A 131 -2.37 -4.34 -3.02
N ILE A 132 -3.22 -4.88 -2.15
CA ILE A 132 -2.87 -5.09 -0.73
C ILE A 132 -1.72 -6.09 -0.57
N VAL A 133 -1.74 -7.15 -1.37
CA VAL A 133 -0.66 -8.14 -1.40
C VAL A 133 0.66 -7.53 -1.87
N GLU A 134 0.64 -6.70 -2.92
CA GLU A 134 1.83 -5.99 -3.40
C GLU A 134 2.35 -4.97 -2.37
N MET A 135 1.47 -4.24 -1.69
CA MET A 135 1.86 -3.33 -0.60
C MET A 135 2.54 -4.08 0.53
N THR A 136 1.99 -5.24 0.93
CA THR A 136 2.56 -6.08 1.99
C THR A 136 3.92 -6.64 1.56
N LEU A 137 4.04 -7.15 0.33
CA LEU A 137 5.28 -7.70 -0.22
C LEU A 137 6.41 -6.66 -0.30
N ASN A 138 6.07 -5.39 -0.50
CA ASN A 138 7.02 -4.30 -0.59
C ASN A 138 7.29 -3.60 0.76
N GLY A 139 6.64 -4.04 1.84
CA GLY A 139 6.77 -3.45 3.18
C GLY A 139 6.02 -2.12 3.37
N GLU A 140 5.16 -1.73 2.43
CA GLU A 140 4.32 -0.52 2.57
C GLU A 140 3.18 -0.71 3.57
N ALA A 141 2.71 -1.96 3.72
CA ALA A 141 1.84 -2.38 4.80
C ALA A 141 2.55 -3.47 5.59
N GLU A 142 2.44 -3.44 6.92
CA GLU A 142 3.00 -4.48 7.78
C GLU A 142 2.12 -5.74 7.74
N ILE A 143 0.80 -5.56 7.62
CA ILE A 143 -0.18 -6.64 7.54
C ILE A 143 -1.22 -6.28 6.47
N GLY A 144 -1.51 -7.24 5.60
CA GLY A 144 -2.60 -7.18 4.61
C GLY A 144 -3.69 -8.19 4.94
N MET A 145 -4.92 -7.73 5.15
CA MET A 145 -6.09 -8.60 5.29
C MET A 145 -6.83 -8.69 3.95
N VAL A 146 -6.88 -9.88 3.36
CA VAL A 146 -7.42 -10.08 2.01
C VAL A 146 -8.50 -11.15 1.96
N GLY A 147 -9.45 -10.99 1.03
CA GLY A 147 -10.54 -11.96 0.81
C GLY A 147 -10.16 -13.15 -0.06
N ALA A 148 -8.99 -13.12 -0.71
CA ALA A 148 -8.51 -14.23 -1.54
C ALA A 148 -7.01 -14.47 -1.32
N ARG A 149 -6.61 -15.74 -1.26
CA ARG A 149 -5.22 -16.14 -1.16
C ARG A 149 -4.56 -16.11 -2.54
N LEU A 150 -3.41 -15.45 -2.64
CA LEU A 150 -2.52 -15.54 -3.81
C LEU A 150 -1.33 -16.44 -3.47
N ASN A 151 -0.83 -17.19 -4.45
CA ASN A 151 0.33 -18.05 -4.23
C ASN A 151 1.63 -17.25 -4.37
N ILE A 152 2.09 -16.65 -3.27
CA ILE A 152 3.31 -15.84 -3.23
C ILE A 152 4.25 -16.38 -2.14
N PRO A 153 5.36 -17.04 -2.51
CA PRO A 153 6.26 -17.70 -1.54
C PRO A 153 6.88 -16.78 -0.49
N LYS A 154 6.91 -15.47 -0.75
CA LYS A 154 7.49 -14.46 0.15
C LYS A 154 6.51 -13.93 1.20
N LEU A 155 5.27 -14.41 1.19
CA LEU A 155 4.23 -13.97 2.11
C LEU A 155 3.62 -15.17 2.83
N ASN A 156 3.40 -15.01 4.14
CA ASN A 156 2.66 -15.97 4.94
C ASN A 156 1.20 -15.54 4.97
N PHE A 157 0.29 -16.48 4.69
CA PHE A 157 -1.15 -16.27 4.74
C PHE A 157 -1.73 -17.10 5.87
N GLU A 158 -2.36 -16.43 6.83
CA GLU A 158 -3.06 -17.08 7.95
C GLU A 158 -4.58 -16.86 7.85
N PRO A 159 -5.40 -17.93 7.88
CA PRO A 159 -6.85 -17.80 7.94
C PRO A 159 -7.29 -17.08 9.21
N PHE A 160 -8.08 -16.02 9.06
CA PHE A 160 -8.55 -15.21 10.19
C PHE A 160 -10.03 -15.44 10.53
N THR A 161 -10.89 -15.35 9.52
CA THR A 161 -12.33 -15.59 9.65
C THR A 161 -12.88 -16.18 8.36
N LYS A 162 -14.06 -16.79 8.44
CA LYS A 162 -14.84 -17.17 7.27
C LYS A 162 -15.81 -16.05 6.93
N ASP A 163 -16.06 -15.89 5.63
CA ASP A 163 -17.10 -15.03 5.09
C ASP A 163 -18.20 -15.92 4.52
N GLU A 164 -19.46 -15.54 4.69
CA GLU A 164 -20.62 -16.31 4.26
C GLU A 164 -21.36 -15.55 3.16
N LEU A 165 -21.49 -16.18 2.00
CA LEU A 165 -22.26 -15.61 0.89
C LEU A 165 -23.74 -15.95 1.10
N ILE A 166 -24.56 -14.90 1.24
CA ILE A 166 -26.01 -15.03 1.39
C ILE A 166 -26.74 -14.50 0.15
N LEU A 167 -27.83 -15.14 -0.23
CA LEU A 167 -28.71 -14.68 -1.30
C LEU A 167 -29.69 -13.64 -0.77
N ILE A 168 -29.71 -12.46 -1.40
CA ILE A 168 -30.69 -11.40 -1.10
C ILE A 168 -31.60 -11.23 -2.32
N VAL A 169 -32.91 -11.37 -2.11
CA VAL A 169 -33.94 -11.21 -3.15
C VAL A 169 -35.06 -10.28 -2.67
N PRO A 170 -35.81 -9.64 -3.58
CA PRO A 170 -37.03 -8.91 -3.22
C PRO A 170 -38.02 -9.81 -2.48
N GLY A 171 -38.77 -9.25 -1.52
CA GLY A 171 -39.68 -10.04 -0.67
C GLY A 171 -40.79 -10.81 -1.43
N GLY A 172 -41.16 -10.36 -2.63
CA GLY A 172 -42.10 -11.05 -3.51
C GLY A 172 -41.48 -12.11 -4.44
N HIS A 173 -40.16 -12.27 -4.43
CA HIS A 173 -39.45 -13.17 -5.34
C HIS A 173 -39.74 -14.65 -4.96
N PRO A 174 -39.94 -15.57 -5.92
CA PRO A 174 -40.21 -16.97 -5.63
C PRO A 174 -39.18 -17.64 -4.72
N LEU A 175 -37.91 -17.25 -4.85
CA LEU A 175 -36.81 -17.75 -4.01
C LEU A 175 -36.89 -17.28 -2.55
N ALA A 176 -37.63 -16.19 -2.24
CA ALA A 176 -37.79 -15.71 -0.87
C ALA A 176 -38.53 -16.71 0.04
N LYS A 177 -39.27 -17.65 -0.56
CA LYS A 177 -39.98 -18.73 0.16
C LYS A 177 -39.15 -20.00 0.32
N LYS A 178 -37.94 -20.05 -0.25
CA LYS A 178 -37.07 -21.23 -0.18
C LYS A 178 -36.08 -21.08 0.96
N ALA A 179 -35.91 -22.14 1.76
CA ALA A 179 -34.89 -22.20 2.80
C ALA A 179 -33.47 -22.39 2.26
N PHE A 180 -33.34 -23.04 1.09
CA PHE A 180 -32.07 -23.30 0.40
C PHE A 180 -32.24 -23.12 -1.11
N VAL A 181 -31.19 -22.66 -1.78
CA VAL A 181 -31.13 -22.48 -3.23
C VAL A 181 -29.77 -23.00 -3.71
N ASP A 182 -29.78 -23.91 -4.67
CA ASP A 182 -28.56 -24.44 -5.28
C ASP A 182 -28.08 -23.53 -6.41
N PHE A 183 -26.76 -23.48 -6.62
CA PHE A 183 -26.12 -22.63 -7.64
C PHE A 183 -26.42 -23.06 -9.08
N ASP A 184 -26.89 -24.30 -9.29
CA ASP A 184 -27.11 -24.90 -10.61
C ASP A 184 -28.57 -24.81 -11.11
N THR A 185 -29.40 -23.92 -10.53
CA THR A 185 -30.78 -23.67 -11.01
C THR A 185 -30.83 -22.48 -11.94
#